data_AF-A0A7Y5VH20-F1
#
_entry.id   AF-A0A7Y5VH20-F1
#
_cell.length_a   1.000
_cell.length_b   1.000
_cell.length_c   1.000
_cell.angle_alpha   90.00
_cell.angle_beta   90.00
_cell.angle_gamma   90.00
#
_symmetry.space_group_name_H-M   'P 1'
#
loop_
_entity.id
_entity.type
_entity.pdbx_description
1 polymer ?
#
loop_
_entity_poly.entity_id
_entity_poly.type
_entity_poly.pdbx_seq_one_letter_code
_entity_poly.pdbx_strand_id
1 'polypeptide(L)'
;MNLNGCTRLEEVRHALSQGHWPQACAELPAHGQTCARCAAEVLVTKHLQSLRATSIAAAQPGSASLLWWKAQARRRSAMLQQMERPLFAGQLVALAIVLTIVAGIVMSYSRGVWTSSAATTSNAWNWLLDAWGLLPVLAAAGVVVLLAAVILYLMLPVRYRDQHHPQNG
;
A
#
# COMPACT_ATOMS: atom_id res chain seq x y z
N MET A 1 41.67 -9.51 35.47
CA MET A 1 40.54 -9.68 34.52
C MET A 1 40.93 -10.72 33.48
N ASN A 2 40.51 -11.97 33.64
CA ASN A 2 40.74 -13.01 32.63
C ASN A 2 39.53 -13.09 31.71
N LEU A 3 39.69 -12.61 30.48
CA LEU A 3 38.76 -12.70 29.35
C LEU A 3 38.77 -14.09 28.70
N ASN A 4 39.14 -15.14 29.45
CA ASN A 4 39.18 -16.50 28.95
C ASN A 4 37.73 -16.97 28.75
N GLY A 5 37.40 -17.39 27.53
CA GLY A 5 36.06 -17.80 27.15
C GLY A 5 35.47 -18.80 28.14
N CYS A 6 34.31 -18.47 28.70
CA CYS A 6 33.59 -19.41 29.52
C CYS A 6 32.98 -20.48 28.60
N THR A 7 33.37 -21.74 28.81
CA THR A 7 32.90 -22.89 28.03
C THR A 7 31.40 -23.15 28.20
N ARG A 8 30.85 -22.81 29.37
CA ARG A 8 29.43 -22.99 29.74
C ARG A 8 28.54 -21.80 29.39
N LEU A 9 29.09 -20.72 28.83
CA LEU A 9 28.35 -19.50 28.54
C LEU A 9 27.17 -19.76 27.59
N GLU A 10 27.37 -20.61 26.59
CA GLU A 10 26.34 -20.90 25.59
C GLU A 10 25.18 -21.69 26.19
N GLU A 11 25.47 -22.63 27.10
CA GLU A 11 24.45 -23.37 27.85
C GLU A 11 23.63 -22.44 28.75
N VAL A 12 24.28 -21.47 29.41
CA VAL A 12 23.60 -20.43 30.20
C VAL A 12 22.68 -19.58 29.31
N ARG A 13 23.17 -19.13 28.14
CA ARG A 13 22.39 -18.34 27.18
C ARG A 13 21.19 -19.12 26.65
N HIS A 14 21.39 -20.39 26.34
CA HIS A 14 20.33 -21.27 25.90
C HIS A 14 19.24 -21.42 26.98
N ALA A 15 19.64 -21.72 28.22
CA ALA A 15 18.72 -21.82 29.35
C ALA A 15 17.96 -20.51 29.62
N LEU A 16 18.61 -19.35 29.47
CA LEU A 16 17.99 -18.04 29.60
C LEU A 16 16.99 -17.75 28.46
N SER A 17 17.32 -18.11 27.22
CA SER A 17 16.43 -17.90 26.06
C SER A 17 15.14 -18.72 26.15
N GLN A 18 15.21 -19.91 26.75
CA GLN A 18 14.05 -20.78 26.96
C GLN A 18 13.26 -20.43 28.23
N GLY A 19 13.77 -19.54 29.07
CA GLY A 19 13.15 -19.22 30.37
C GLY A 19 13.27 -20.35 31.40
N HIS A 20 14.09 -21.37 31.15
CA HIS A 20 14.30 -22.52 32.04
C HIS A 20 15.35 -22.26 33.12
N TRP A 21 15.92 -21.06 33.19
CA TRP A 21 16.86 -20.69 34.26
C TRP A 21 16.12 -20.46 35.60
N PRO A 22 16.56 -21.01 36.74
CA PRO A 22 17.78 -21.79 37.01
C PRO A 22 17.62 -23.32 36.96
N GLN A 23 16.46 -23.81 36.51
CA GLN A 23 16.04 -25.21 36.59
C GLN A 23 16.65 -26.10 35.50
N ALA A 24 17.25 -25.52 34.45
CA ALA A 24 17.77 -26.25 33.29
C ALA A 24 18.82 -27.32 33.64
N CYS A 25 19.69 -27.07 34.63
CA CYS A 25 20.55 -28.09 35.23
C CYS A 25 21.14 -27.58 36.56
N ALA A 26 21.34 -28.47 37.52
CA ALA A 26 21.73 -28.15 38.89
C ALA A 26 23.13 -27.49 39.00
N GLU A 27 24.01 -27.71 38.03
CA GLU A 27 25.39 -27.20 38.05
C GLU A 27 25.53 -25.77 37.48
N LEU A 28 24.63 -25.33 36.58
CA LEU A 28 24.73 -24.01 35.96
C LEU A 28 24.54 -22.85 36.96
N PRO A 29 23.63 -22.91 37.95
CA PRO A 29 23.51 -21.86 38.97
C PRO A 29 24.79 -21.70 39.79
N ALA A 30 25.45 -22.80 40.16
CA ALA A 30 26.71 -22.78 40.88
C ALA A 30 27.84 -22.16 40.03
N HIS A 31 27.88 -22.48 38.73
CA HIS A 31 28.82 -21.85 37.80
C HIS A 31 28.52 -20.34 37.62
N GLY A 32 27.26 -19.96 37.53
CA GLY A 32 26.84 -18.56 37.39
C GLY A 32 27.24 -17.68 38.57
N GLN A 33 27.41 -18.25 39.77
CA GLN A 33 27.89 -17.52 40.95
C GLN A 33 29.41 -17.32 40.97
N THR A 34 30.16 -18.22 40.34
CA THR A 34 31.64 -18.18 40.32
C THR A 34 32.19 -17.46 39.08
N CYS A 35 31.46 -17.48 37.97
CA CYS A 35 31.86 -16.83 36.73
C CYS A 35 31.21 -15.45 36.56
N ALA A 36 32.00 -14.38 36.67
CA ALA A 36 31.52 -13.00 36.51
C ALA A 36 30.82 -12.72 35.17
N ARG A 37 31.25 -13.38 34.08
CA ARG A 37 30.64 -13.21 32.75
C ARG A 37 29.24 -13.81 32.68
N CYS A 38 29.07 -15.04 33.18
CA CYS A 38 27.76 -15.68 33.24
C CYS A 38 26.82 -14.95 34.22
N ALA A 39 27.36 -14.48 35.35
CA ALA A 39 26.60 -13.67 36.31
C ALA A 39 26.04 -12.39 35.67
N ALA A 40 26.87 -11.66 34.91
CA ALA A 40 26.46 -10.44 34.23
C ALA A 40 25.35 -10.69 33.19
N GLU A 41 25.49 -11.74 32.37
CA GLU A 41 24.49 -12.12 31.36
C GLU A 41 23.14 -12.50 32.00
N VAL A 42 23.17 -13.30 33.07
CA VAL A 42 21.97 -13.67 33.83
C VAL A 42 21.31 -12.42 34.43
N LEU A 43 22.10 -11.49 34.99
CA LEU A 43 21.58 -10.26 35.60
C LEU A 43 20.93 -9.36 34.56
N VAL A 44 21.59 -9.10 33.43
CA VAL A 44 21.05 -8.27 32.35
C VAL A 44 19.79 -8.90 31.78
N THR A 45 19.82 -10.20 31.49
CA THR A 45 18.68 -10.90 30.89
C THR A 45 17.48 -10.91 31.84
N LYS A 46 17.68 -11.22 33.12
CA LYS A 46 16.61 -11.17 34.13
C LYS A 46 16.05 -9.76 34.30
N HIS A 47 16.89 -8.74 34.27
CA HIS A 47 16.45 -7.35 34.35
C HIS A 47 15.62 -6.94 33.12
N LEU A 48 16.06 -7.30 31.92
CA LEU A 48 15.28 -7.05 30.69
C LEU A 48 13.96 -7.82 30.68
N GLN A 49 13.95 -9.06 31.18
CA GLN A 49 12.73 -9.86 31.33
C GLN A 49 11.75 -9.23 32.32
N SER A 50 12.22 -8.68 33.45
CA SER A 50 11.36 -8.00 34.42
C SER A 50 10.85 -6.65 33.90
N LEU A 51 11.69 -5.87 33.21
CA LEU A 51 11.27 -4.65 32.50
C LEU A 51 10.23 -4.96 31.42
N ARG A 52 10.42 -6.05 30.68
CA ARG A 52 9.43 -6.51 29.71
C ARG A 52 8.11 -6.87 30.39
N ALA A 53 8.15 -7.67 31.46
CA ALA A 53 6.94 -8.06 32.19
C ALA A 53 6.19 -6.84 32.76
N THR A 54 6.91 -5.88 33.35
CA THR A 54 6.32 -4.63 33.86
C THR A 54 5.77 -3.75 32.74
N SER A 55 6.47 -3.63 31.60
CA SER A 55 5.97 -2.89 30.44
C SER A 55 4.70 -3.50 29.86
N ILE A 56 4.60 -4.84 29.80
CA ILE A 56 3.39 -5.55 29.34
C ILE A 56 2.25 -5.35 30.34
N ALA A 57 2.53 -5.47 31.64
CA ALA A 57 1.54 -5.23 32.68
C ALA A 57 1.01 -3.79 32.67
N ALA A 58 1.89 -2.81 32.45
CA ALA A 58 1.53 -1.39 32.34
C ALA A 58 0.76 -1.08 31.05
N ALA A 59 1.13 -1.71 29.94
CA ALA A 59 0.45 -1.50 28.66
C ALA A 59 -0.97 -2.08 28.62
N GLN A 60 -1.32 -2.99 29.55
CA GLN A 60 -2.58 -3.73 29.60
C GLN A 60 -3.09 -4.05 28.19
N PRO A 61 -2.32 -4.83 27.40
CA PRO A 61 -2.71 -5.13 26.03
C PRO A 61 -4.14 -5.67 26.08
N GLY A 62 -5.05 -4.96 25.40
CA GLY A 62 -6.45 -5.36 25.34
C GLY A 62 -6.60 -6.78 24.78
N SER A 63 -7.82 -7.30 24.74
CA SER A 63 -8.10 -8.65 24.25
C SER A 63 -7.34 -8.96 22.94
N ALA A 64 -6.89 -10.20 22.78
CA ALA A 64 -6.17 -10.63 21.56
C ALA A 64 -6.93 -10.27 20.27
N SER A 65 -8.27 -10.25 20.34
CA SER A 65 -9.15 -9.79 19.26
C SER A 65 -8.98 -8.31 18.89
N LEU A 66 -8.75 -7.41 19.85
CA LEU A 66 -8.51 -5.98 19.60
C LEU A 66 -7.14 -5.73 18.95
N LEU A 67 -6.12 -6.47 19.39
CA LEU A 67 -4.78 -6.39 18.77
C LEU A 67 -4.82 -6.90 17.33
N TRP A 68 -5.49 -8.04 17.11
CA TRP A 68 -5.71 -8.58 15.77
C TRP A 68 -6.49 -7.61 14.89
N TRP A 69 -7.57 -7.02 15.42
CA TRP A 69 -8.37 -6.04 14.70
C TRP A 69 -7.57 -4.80 14.34
N LYS A 70 -6.77 -4.25 15.27
CA LYS A 70 -5.87 -3.12 14.98
C LYS A 70 -4.82 -3.48 13.92
N ALA A 71 -4.24 -4.67 13.98
CA ALA A 71 -3.29 -5.14 12.96
C ALA A 71 -3.96 -5.27 11.58
N GLN A 72 -5.17 -5.82 11.54
CA GLN A 72 -5.95 -5.97 10.32
C GLN A 72 -6.41 -4.61 9.75
N ALA A 73 -6.79 -3.68 10.62
CA ALA A 73 -7.14 -2.31 10.24
C ALA A 73 -5.96 -1.58 9.60
N ARG A 74 -4.74 -1.74 10.13
CA ARG A 74 -3.52 -1.17 9.52
C ARG A 74 -3.26 -1.74 8.12
N ARG A 75 -3.42 -3.06 7.95
CA ARG A 75 -3.31 -3.71 6.63
C ARG A 75 -4.35 -3.19 5.65
N ARG A 76 -5.60 -3.03 6.09
CA ARG A 76 -6.67 -2.46 5.26
C ARG A 76 -6.42 -1.01 4.91
N SER A 77 -5.94 -0.18 5.84
CA SER A 77 -5.64 1.23 5.56
C SER A 77 -4.55 1.41 4.50
N ALA A 78 -3.54 0.53 4.48
CA ALA A 78 -2.49 0.53 3.46
C ALA A 78 -3.05 0.15 2.07
N MET A 79 -4.01 -0.78 2.01
CA MET A 79 -4.68 -1.15 0.75
C MET A 79 -5.68 -0.10 0.29
N LEU A 80 -6.39 0.57 1.20
CA LEU A 80 -7.35 1.63 0.86
C LEU A 80 -6.65 2.85 0.25
N GLN A 81 -5.46 3.21 0.73
CA GLN A 81 -4.65 4.25 0.10
C GLN A 81 -4.27 3.93 -1.36
N GLN A 82 -4.24 2.64 -1.73
CA GLN A 82 -4.03 2.21 -3.11
C GLN A 82 -5.35 2.16 -3.92
N MET A 83 -6.49 1.90 -3.26
CA MET A 83 -7.81 1.76 -3.88
C MET A 83 -8.59 3.08 -4.03
N GLU A 84 -8.18 4.17 -3.39
CA GLU A 84 -8.84 5.49 -3.59
C GLU A 84 -8.58 6.09 -4.98
N ARG A 85 -7.47 5.72 -5.63
CA ARG A 85 -7.09 6.25 -6.96
C ARG A 85 -8.01 5.85 -8.11
N PRO A 86 -8.50 4.60 -8.26
CA PRO A 86 -9.36 4.21 -9.38
C PRO A 86 -10.75 4.85 -9.39
N LEU A 87 -11.31 5.20 -8.22
CA LEU A 87 -12.66 5.80 -8.15
C LEU A 87 -12.70 7.22 -8.72
N PHE A 88 -11.68 8.04 -8.43
CA PHE A 88 -11.56 9.37 -9.04
C PHE A 88 -11.37 9.32 -10.56
N ALA A 89 -10.66 8.31 -11.06
CA ALA A 89 -10.46 8.13 -12.50
C ALA A 89 -11.79 7.86 -13.23
N GLY A 90 -12.66 7.02 -12.66
CA GLY A 90 -13.98 6.72 -13.26
C GLY A 90 -14.91 7.95 -13.33
N GLN A 91 -14.93 8.78 -12.28
CA GLN A 91 -15.74 10.00 -12.27
C GLN A 91 -15.25 11.05 -13.27
N LEU A 92 -13.94 11.18 -13.45
CA LEU A 92 -13.37 12.11 -14.43
C LEU A 92 -13.76 11.73 -15.87
N VAL A 93 -13.80 10.42 -16.18
CA VAL A 93 -14.22 9.90 -17.48
C VAL A 93 -15.69 10.21 -17.75
N ALA A 94 -16.57 9.92 -16.79
CA ALA A 94 -18.00 10.20 -16.94
C ALA A 94 -18.26 11.69 -17.18
N LEU A 95 -17.59 12.57 -16.43
CA LEU A 95 -17.70 14.02 -16.58
C LEU A 95 -17.20 14.49 -17.95
N ALA A 96 -16.09 13.94 -18.45
CA ALA A 96 -15.57 14.32 -19.74
C ALA A 96 -16.48 13.89 -20.90
N ILE A 97 -17.08 12.69 -20.84
CA ILE A 97 -18.06 12.23 -21.84
C ILE A 97 -19.27 13.18 -21.84
N VAL A 98 -19.82 13.50 -20.67
CA VAL A 98 -20.97 14.43 -20.57
C VAL A 98 -20.64 15.79 -21.19
N LEU A 99 -19.45 16.34 -20.90
CA LEU A 99 -19.03 17.62 -21.47
C LEU A 99 -18.93 17.58 -23.01
N THR A 100 -18.42 16.49 -23.60
CA THR A 100 -18.35 16.35 -25.06
C THR A 100 -19.74 16.31 -25.71
N ILE A 101 -20.70 15.61 -25.09
CA ILE A 101 -22.08 15.53 -25.57
C ILE A 101 -22.74 16.92 -25.50
N VAL A 102 -22.62 17.61 -24.36
CA VAL A 102 -23.19 18.95 -24.17
C VAL A 102 -22.60 19.95 -25.17
N ALA A 103 -21.28 19.96 -25.35
CA ALA A 103 -20.62 20.84 -26.32
C ALA A 103 -21.11 20.58 -27.75
N GLY A 104 -21.31 19.31 -28.11
CA GLY A 104 -21.87 18.91 -29.40
C GLY A 104 -23.28 19.44 -29.66
N ILE A 105 -24.15 19.34 -28.66
CA ILE A 105 -25.53 19.84 -28.72
C ILE A 105 -25.56 21.36 -28.86
N VAL A 106 -24.72 22.08 -28.09
CA VAL A 106 -24.65 23.55 -28.17
C VAL A 106 -24.16 24.01 -29.55
N MET A 107 -23.15 23.33 -30.10
CA MET A 107 -22.59 23.68 -31.41
C MET A 107 -23.59 23.42 -32.55
N SER A 108 -24.35 22.30 -32.50
CA SER A 108 -25.34 21.97 -33.54
C SER A 108 -26.51 22.95 -33.56
N TYR A 109 -26.96 23.41 -32.38
CA TYR A 109 -28.01 24.41 -32.28
C TYR A 109 -27.57 25.77 -32.86
N SER A 110 -26.29 26.13 -32.68
CA SER A 110 -25.74 27.38 -33.23
C SER A 110 -25.62 27.38 -34.76
N ARG A 111 -25.36 26.22 -35.39
CA ARG A 111 -25.27 26.08 -36.85
C ARG A 111 -26.62 25.94 -37.53
N GLY A 112 -27.59 25.29 -36.90
CA GLY A 112 -28.94 25.14 -37.43
C GLY A 112 -29.67 26.46 -37.71
N VAL A 113 -29.25 27.55 -37.06
CA VAL A 113 -29.78 28.90 -37.30
C VAL A 113 -29.14 29.57 -38.54
N TRP A 114 -27.95 29.14 -38.97
CA TRP A 114 -27.15 29.84 -39.99
C TRP A 114 -27.05 29.10 -41.34
N THR A 115 -27.32 27.79 -41.40
CA THR A 115 -27.12 27.00 -42.63
C THR A 115 -28.40 26.23 -43.04
N SER A 116 -29.39 26.93 -43.59
CA SER A 116 -30.61 26.31 -44.14
C SER A 116 -30.50 25.87 -45.60
N SER A 117 -29.29 25.84 -46.20
CA SER A 117 -29.14 25.65 -47.66
C SER A 117 -28.00 24.74 -48.15
N ALA A 118 -27.45 23.82 -47.33
CA ALA A 118 -26.39 22.91 -47.80
C ALA A 118 -26.94 21.51 -48.15
N ALA A 119 -26.56 21.02 -49.34
CA ALA A 119 -27.12 19.86 -50.02
C ALA A 119 -26.57 18.52 -49.52
N THR A 120 -27.48 17.57 -49.28
CA THR A 120 -27.25 16.25 -48.70
C THR A 120 -26.54 15.28 -49.66
N THR A 121 -25.34 14.81 -49.29
CA THR A 121 -24.70 13.62 -49.91
C THR A 121 -24.66 12.46 -48.93
N SER A 122 -25.06 11.27 -49.40
CA SER A 122 -25.54 10.14 -48.57
C SER A 122 -24.45 9.13 -48.21
N ASN A 123 -23.54 9.53 -47.32
CA ASN A 123 -22.67 8.63 -46.57
C ASN A 123 -22.60 9.15 -45.13
N ALA A 124 -22.74 8.26 -44.15
CA ALA A 124 -22.84 8.63 -42.73
C ALA A 124 -21.67 9.52 -42.25
N TRP A 125 -20.50 9.34 -42.85
CA TRP A 125 -19.32 10.18 -42.63
C TRP A 125 -19.45 11.61 -43.16
N ASN A 126 -20.02 11.80 -44.36
CA ASN A 126 -20.23 13.15 -44.88
C ASN A 126 -21.37 13.85 -44.15
N TRP A 127 -22.43 13.14 -43.75
CA TRP A 127 -23.47 13.74 -42.88
C TRP A 127 -22.87 14.26 -41.57
N LEU A 128 -21.95 13.51 -40.94
CA LEU A 128 -21.30 13.93 -39.71
C LEU A 128 -20.41 15.17 -39.94
N LEU A 129 -19.63 15.18 -41.00
CA LEU A 129 -18.73 16.29 -41.34
C LEU A 129 -19.47 17.54 -41.83
N ASP A 130 -20.59 17.36 -42.52
CA ASP A 130 -21.43 18.45 -43.05
C ASP A 130 -22.27 19.08 -41.93
N ALA A 131 -22.87 18.26 -41.05
CA ALA A 131 -23.66 18.75 -39.92
C ALA A 131 -22.80 19.35 -38.79
N TRP A 132 -21.60 18.80 -38.52
CA TRP A 132 -20.79 19.22 -37.37
C TRP A 132 -19.57 20.05 -37.78
N GLY A 133 -19.05 19.89 -38.99
CA GLY A 133 -17.78 20.48 -39.41
C GLY A 133 -16.57 19.64 -38.97
N LEU A 134 -15.49 19.74 -39.74
CA LEU A 134 -14.27 18.95 -39.54
C LEU A 134 -13.55 19.26 -38.20
N LEU A 135 -13.60 20.53 -37.77
CA LEU A 135 -12.91 21.04 -36.58
C LEU A 135 -13.42 20.45 -35.25
N PRO A 136 -14.74 20.44 -34.95
CA PRO A 136 -15.23 19.84 -33.71
C PRO A 136 -15.11 18.31 -33.68
N VAL A 137 -15.15 17.63 -34.84
CA VAL A 137 -14.90 16.18 -34.91
C VAL A 137 -13.45 15.87 -34.53
N LEU A 138 -12.49 16.65 -35.03
CA LEU A 138 -11.08 16.54 -34.63
C LEU A 138 -10.86 16.86 -33.15
N ALA A 139 -11.55 17.87 -32.61
CA ALA A 139 -11.47 18.21 -31.20
C ALA A 139 -12.04 17.08 -30.31
N ALA A 140 -13.18 16.50 -30.67
CA ALA A 140 -13.78 15.36 -29.96
C ALA A 140 -12.87 14.13 -29.99
N ALA A 141 -12.31 13.79 -31.16
CA ALA A 141 -11.34 12.70 -31.30
C ALA A 141 -10.09 12.96 -30.45
N GLY A 142 -9.57 14.19 -30.42
CA GLY A 142 -8.43 14.59 -29.59
C GLY A 142 -8.70 14.43 -28.09
N VAL A 143 -9.90 14.82 -27.62
CA VAL A 143 -10.32 14.64 -26.23
C VAL A 143 -10.41 13.16 -25.87
N VAL A 144 -10.97 12.33 -26.74
CA VAL A 144 -11.05 10.87 -26.53
C VAL A 144 -9.66 10.24 -26.46
N VAL A 145 -8.73 10.64 -27.33
CA VAL A 145 -7.34 10.14 -27.31
C VAL A 145 -6.60 10.59 -26.05
N LEU A 146 -6.75 11.84 -25.63
CA LEU A 146 -6.15 12.35 -24.39
C LEU A 146 -6.71 11.62 -23.15
N LEU A 147 -8.02 11.37 -23.11
CA LEU A 147 -8.65 10.55 -22.06
C LEU A 147 -8.12 9.13 -22.04
N ALA A 148 -8.01 8.47 -23.20
CA ALA A 148 -7.45 7.13 -23.30
C ALA A 148 -5.98 7.08 -22.82
N ALA A 149 -5.18 8.11 -23.14
CA ALA A 149 -3.80 8.24 -22.67
C ALA A 149 -3.72 8.45 -21.14
N VAL A 150 -4.60 9.28 -20.57
CA VAL A 150 -4.70 9.48 -19.11
C VAL A 150 -5.12 8.18 -18.40
N ILE A 151 -6.07 7.43 -18.97
CA ILE A 151 -6.49 6.12 -18.44
C ILE A 151 -5.33 5.13 -18.47
N LEU A 152 -4.61 5.03 -19.59
CA LEU A 152 -3.43 4.17 -19.72
C LEU A 152 -2.35 4.56 -18.70
N TYR A 153 -2.07 5.85 -18.54
CA TYR A 153 -1.10 6.36 -17.58
C TYR A 153 -1.49 6.04 -16.13
N LEU A 154 -2.78 6.21 -15.77
CA LEU A 154 -3.29 5.90 -14.43
C LEU A 154 -3.40 4.39 -14.15
N MET A 155 -3.53 3.56 -15.19
CA MET A 155 -3.55 2.09 -15.09
C MET A 155 -2.15 1.45 -15.12
N LEU A 156 -1.13 2.17 -15.61
CA LEU A 156 0.25 1.68 -15.67
C LEU A 156 0.99 1.48 -14.33
N PRO A 157 0.61 2.04 -13.16
CA PRO A 157 1.50 2.04 -12.00
C PRO A 157 1.45 0.78 -11.12
N VAL A 158 0.72 -0.28 -11.47
CA VAL A 158 0.64 -1.48 -10.62
C VAL A 158 1.61 -2.59 -11.05
N ARG A 159 1.90 -2.75 -12.34
CA ARG A 159 2.67 -3.93 -12.80
C ARG A 159 4.20 -3.81 -12.63
N TYR A 160 4.72 -2.60 -12.41
CA TYR A 160 6.16 -2.37 -12.27
C TYR A 160 6.69 -2.53 -10.83
N ARG A 161 5.83 -2.40 -9.81
CA ARG A 161 6.28 -2.41 -8.40
C ARG A 161 6.42 -3.81 -7.80
N ASP A 162 5.69 -4.79 -8.31
CA ASP A 162 5.72 -6.16 -7.77
C ASP A 162 6.87 -7.03 -8.31
N GLN A 163 7.57 -6.61 -9.37
CA GLN A 163 8.72 -7.36 -9.91
C GLN A 163 10.07 -7.05 -9.26
N HIS A 164 10.14 -6.06 -8.36
CA HIS A 164 11.39 -5.61 -7.73
C HIS A 164 11.47 -5.83 -6.22
N HIS A 165 10.66 -6.73 -5.65
CA HIS A 165 10.98 -7.26 -4.33
C HIS A 165 11.68 -8.61 -4.47
N PRO A 166 13.04 -8.66 -4.53
CA PRO A 166 13.74 -9.90 -4.27
C PRO A 166 13.41 -10.34 -2.84
N GLN A 167 12.88 -11.55 -2.71
CA GLN A 167 12.85 -12.29 -1.46
C GLN A 167 14.29 -12.48 -0.98
N ASN A 168 14.76 -11.59 -0.10
CA ASN A 168 15.94 -11.82 0.72
C ASN A 168 15.49 -11.77 2.18
N GLY A 169 15.51 -12.92 2.84
CA GLY A 169 15.21 -13.11 4.25
C GLY A 169 14.45 -14.39 4.50
#